data_AF-A0A7Z0NCV9-F1
#
_entry.id   AF-A0A7Z0NCV9-F1
#
_cell.length_a   1.000
_cell.length_b   1.000
_cell.length_c   1.000
_cell.angle_alpha   90.00
_cell.angle_beta   90.00
_cell.angle_gamma   90.00
#
_symmetry.space_group_name_H-M   'P 1'
#
loop_
_entity.id
_entity.type
_entity.pdbx_description
1 polymer ?
#
loop_
_entity_poly.entity_id
_entity_poly.type
_entity_poly.pdbx_seq_one_letter_code
_entity_poly.pdbx_strand_id
1 'polypeptide(L)'
;MKRNWDIIRDVLIEVEALDSAKFETIQYGPASESYEPEKDAHGVLLWKAGFLEGADASCMDGDAVLAQGLTWPGHDLLETIRSKAVWERIKATAQEKGIELTFDAVKALGKAALATIIGG
;
A
#
# COMPACT_ATOMS: atom_id res chain seq x y z
N MET A 1 -1.56 -9.99 -11.93
CA MET A 1 -0.27 -9.35 -11.56
C MET A 1 0.22 -9.94 -10.25
N LYS A 2 1.54 -10.09 -10.09
CA LYS A 2 2.12 -10.43 -8.78
C LYS A 2 2.12 -9.17 -7.92
N ARG A 3 1.75 -9.28 -6.65
CA ARG A 3 1.84 -8.16 -5.70
C ARG A 3 3.30 -7.79 -5.50
N ASN A 4 3.67 -6.58 -5.92
CA ASN A 4 5.00 -6.07 -5.68
C ASN A 4 4.97 -5.12 -4.47
N TRP A 5 5.48 -5.62 -3.34
CA TRP A 5 5.51 -4.86 -2.09
C TRP A 5 6.39 -3.62 -2.14
N ASP A 6 7.37 -3.58 -3.04
CA ASP A 6 8.21 -2.40 -3.26
C ASP A 6 7.40 -1.27 -3.90
N ILE A 7 6.61 -1.59 -4.95
CA ILE A 7 5.70 -0.65 -5.61
C ILE A 7 4.60 -0.19 -4.64
N ILE A 8 4.02 -1.11 -3.86
CA ILE A 8 3.01 -0.75 -2.85
C ILE A 8 3.58 0.24 -1.85
N ARG A 9 4.81 0.02 -1.39
CA ARG A 9 5.50 0.92 -0.47
C ARG A 9 5.72 2.29 -1.11
N ASP A 10 6.21 2.31 -2.34
CA ASP A 10 6.47 3.55 -3.08
C ASP A 10 5.19 4.39 -3.22
N VAL A 11 4.10 3.79 -3.68
CA VAL A 11 2.77 4.43 -3.80
C VAL A 11 2.30 4.98 -2.45
N LEU A 12 2.43 4.21 -1.37
CA LEU A 12 2.02 4.68 -0.05
C LEU A 12 2.87 5.87 0.42
N ILE A 13 4.18 5.86 0.17
CA ILE A 13 5.07 6.98 0.52
C ILE A 13 4.74 8.24 -0.30
N GLU A 14 4.49 8.09 -1.59
CA GLU A 14 4.11 9.21 -2.45
C GLU A 14 2.80 9.85 -2.01
N VAL A 15 1.79 9.03 -1.72
CA VAL A 15 0.49 9.53 -1.25
C VAL A 15 0.60 10.13 0.15
N GLU A 16 1.48 9.61 1.02
CA GLU A 16 1.78 10.24 2.33
C GLU A 16 2.45 11.61 2.17
N ALA A 17 3.29 11.77 1.15
CA ALA A 17 4.00 13.01 0.88
C ALA A 17 3.08 14.12 0.34
N LEU A 18 1.85 13.80 -0.04
CA LEU A 18 0.88 14.79 -0.49
C LEU A 18 0.47 15.70 0.66
N ASP A 19 0.58 17.00 0.43
CA ASP A 19 0.15 17.99 1.39
C ASP A 19 -1.34 18.26 1.18
N SER A 20 -2.17 17.75 2.10
CA SER A 20 -3.62 17.96 2.04
C SER A 20 -4.01 19.45 2.10
N ALA A 21 -3.15 20.33 2.63
CA ALA A 21 -3.41 21.77 2.66
C ALA A 21 -3.16 22.45 1.30
N LYS A 22 -2.43 21.79 0.39
CA LYS A 22 -2.20 22.25 -0.99
C LYS A 22 -3.17 21.66 -2.02
N PHE A 23 -4.13 20.82 -1.60
CA PHE A 23 -5.01 20.06 -2.50
C PHE A 23 -4.23 19.25 -3.54
N GLU A 24 -3.05 18.75 -3.17
CA GLU A 24 -2.26 17.89 -4.05
C GLU A 24 -2.95 16.53 -4.19
N THR A 25 -3.11 16.08 -5.43
CA THR A 25 -3.73 14.79 -5.75
C THR A 25 -2.87 14.02 -6.73
N ILE A 26 -2.69 12.73 -6.51
CA ILE A 26 -2.02 11.84 -7.47
C ILE A 26 -3.08 11.02 -8.17
N GLN A 27 -3.08 11.08 -9.51
CA GLN A 27 -3.91 10.20 -10.31
C GLN A 27 -3.16 8.89 -10.55
N TYR A 28 -3.78 7.78 -10.16
CA TYR A 28 -3.34 6.45 -10.56
C TYR A 28 -4.29 5.90 -11.62
N GLY A 29 -3.77 5.66 -12.82
CA GLY A 29 -4.48 5.10 -13.96
C GLY A 29 -5.13 6.12 -14.91
N PRO A 30 -5.74 5.63 -16.00
CA PRO A 30 -5.94 4.22 -16.35
C PRO A 30 -4.64 3.55 -16.84
N ALA A 31 -4.37 2.33 -16.37
CA ALA A 31 -3.14 1.59 -16.69
C ALA A 31 -2.92 1.33 -18.19
N SER A 32 -3.95 1.49 -19.02
CA SER A 32 -3.87 1.37 -20.48
C SER A 32 -3.13 2.54 -21.14
N GLU A 33 -3.09 3.71 -20.51
CA GLU A 33 -2.44 4.92 -21.05
C GLU A 33 -1.24 5.39 -20.22
N SER A 34 -0.97 4.69 -19.13
CA SER A 34 0.07 5.06 -18.17
C SER A 34 1.47 4.63 -18.54
N TYR A 35 2.45 5.43 -18.14
CA TYR A 35 3.88 5.10 -18.21
C TYR A 35 4.26 3.93 -17.27
N GLU A 36 3.58 3.83 -16.11
CA GLU A 36 3.83 2.82 -15.08
C GLU A 36 2.57 1.99 -14.78
N PRO A 37 2.13 1.12 -15.70
CA PRO A 37 0.86 0.39 -15.57
C PRO A 37 0.80 -0.50 -14.32
N GLU A 38 1.94 -0.99 -13.84
CA GLU A 38 2.00 -1.74 -12.59
C GLU A 38 1.72 -0.85 -11.38
N LYS A 39 2.28 0.35 -11.33
CA LYS A 39 2.09 1.30 -10.23
C LYS A 39 0.64 1.75 -10.13
N ASP A 40 0.05 2.08 -11.28
CA ASP A 40 -1.36 2.49 -11.36
C ASP A 40 -2.31 1.38 -10.96
N ALA A 41 -2.08 0.17 -11.44
CA ALA A 41 -2.89 -0.98 -11.03
C ALA A 41 -2.81 -1.22 -9.51
N HIS A 42 -1.63 -1.07 -8.90
CA HIS A 42 -1.48 -1.18 -7.45
C HIS A 42 -2.15 -0.02 -6.70
N GLY A 43 -2.04 1.22 -7.20
CA GLY A 43 -2.73 2.39 -6.62
C GLY A 43 -4.25 2.24 -6.62
N VAL A 44 -4.82 1.84 -7.75
CA VAL A 44 -6.25 1.53 -7.87
C VAL A 44 -6.67 0.41 -6.90
N LEU A 45 -5.87 -0.66 -6.78
CA LEU A 45 -6.16 -1.75 -5.84
C LEU A 45 -6.08 -1.31 -4.38
N LEU A 46 -5.11 -0.46 -4.01
CA LEU A 46 -4.96 0.07 -2.67
C LEU A 46 -6.14 0.97 -2.29
N TRP A 47 -6.61 1.79 -3.23
CA TRP A 47 -7.82 2.59 -3.05
C TRP A 47 -9.07 1.72 -2.92
N LYS A 48 -9.27 0.75 -3.81
CA LYS A 48 -10.40 -0.21 -3.73
C LYS A 48 -10.41 -1.01 -2.42
N ALA A 49 -9.23 -1.27 -1.85
CA ALA A 49 -9.08 -1.93 -0.55
C ALA A 49 -9.22 -0.97 0.65
N GLY A 50 -9.40 0.34 0.42
CA GLY A 50 -9.60 1.34 1.45
C GLY A 50 -8.32 1.77 2.17
N PHE A 51 -7.14 1.60 1.55
CA PHE A 51 -5.87 2.11 2.08
C PHE A 51 -5.58 3.55 1.65
N LEU A 52 -6.00 3.93 0.45
CA LEU A 52 -5.89 5.31 -0.06
C LEU A 52 -7.23 6.03 0.12
N GLU A 53 -7.15 7.30 0.50
CA GLU A 53 -8.28 8.23 0.47
C GLU A 53 -8.26 8.95 -0.87
N GLY A 54 -9.40 8.99 -1.55
CA GLY A 54 -9.46 9.55 -2.90
C GLY A 54 -10.82 9.39 -3.56
N ALA A 55 -10.98 10.09 -4.68
CA ALA A 55 -12.17 10.02 -5.51
C ALA A 55 -11.99 9.01 -6.64
N ASP A 56 -13.08 8.33 -7.00
CA ASP A 56 -13.12 7.51 -8.21
C ASP A 56 -12.97 8.42 -9.44
N ALA A 57 -12.02 8.08 -10.30
CA ALA A 57 -11.79 8.75 -11.58
C ALA A 57 -11.90 7.76 -12.75
N SER A 58 -12.57 6.62 -12.51
CA SER A 58 -12.72 5.55 -13.49
C SER A 58 -13.51 6.06 -14.69
N CYS A 59 -13.01 5.76 -15.88
CA CYS A 59 -13.61 6.18 -17.15
C CYS A 59 -13.83 4.96 -18.07
N MET A 60 -14.34 5.19 -19.29
CA MET A 60 -14.52 4.11 -20.27
C MET A 60 -13.19 3.41 -20.63
N ASP A 61 -12.06 4.10 -20.45
CA ASP A 61 -10.71 3.60 -20.78
C ASP A 61 -10.05 2.80 -19.64
N GLY A 62 -10.66 2.75 -18.45
CA GLY A 62 -10.21 1.89 -17.36
C GLY A 62 -10.51 2.41 -15.96
N ASP A 63 -10.15 1.59 -14.97
CA ASP A 63 -10.18 2.01 -13.56
C ASP A 63 -9.10 3.06 -13.31
N ALA A 64 -9.47 4.16 -12.66
CA ALA A 64 -8.53 5.18 -12.21
C ALA A 64 -8.99 5.79 -10.88
N VAL A 65 -8.04 6.26 -10.08
CA VAL A 65 -8.30 6.90 -8.79
C VAL A 65 -7.51 8.19 -8.66
N LEU A 66 -8.15 9.22 -8.12
CA LEU A 66 -7.50 10.42 -7.63
C LEU A 66 -7.20 10.27 -6.14
N ALA A 67 -6.00 9.80 -5.81
CA ALA A 67 -5.54 9.70 -4.43
C ALA A 67 -5.27 11.11 -3.88
N GLN A 68 -5.88 11.41 -2.73
CA GLN A 68 -5.79 12.70 -2.03
C GLN A 68 -5.06 12.56 -0.68
N GLY A 69 -4.90 11.33 -0.20
CA GLY A 69 -4.20 11.07 1.05
C GLY A 69 -4.23 9.59 1.43
N LEU A 70 -3.61 9.26 2.55
CA LEU A 70 -3.67 7.93 3.14
C LEU A 70 -4.78 7.84 4.18
N THR A 71 -5.46 6.71 4.20
CA THR A 71 -6.35 6.37 5.31
C THR A 71 -5.54 5.88 6.51
N TRP A 72 -6.15 5.82 7.70
CA TRP A 72 -5.56 5.20 8.89
C TRP A 72 -4.98 3.78 8.65
N PRO A 73 -5.70 2.83 8.02
CA PRO A 73 -5.10 1.53 7.70
C PRO A 73 -3.97 1.62 6.66
N GLY A 74 -3.98 2.63 5.77
CA GLY A 74 -2.87 2.94 4.87
C GLY A 74 -1.61 3.35 5.63
N HIS A 75 -1.74 4.24 6.62
CA HIS A 75 -0.65 4.63 7.51
C HIS A 75 -0.13 3.44 8.34
N ASP A 76 -1.01 2.64 8.94
CA ASP A 76 -0.62 1.46 9.74
C ASP A 76 0.18 0.44 8.90
N LEU A 77 -0.25 0.22 7.66
CA LEU A 77 0.48 -0.62 6.72
C LEU A 77 1.82 -0.01 6.35
N LEU A 78 1.86 1.29 6.04
CA LEU A 78 3.08 2.00 5.68
C LEU A 78 4.10 1.97 6.83
N GLU A 79 3.68 2.21 8.06
CA GLU A 79 4.53 2.11 9.26
C GLU A 79 5.11 0.70 9.42
N THR A 80 4.27 -0.32 9.22
CA THR A 80 4.67 -1.73 9.30
C THR A 80 5.76 -2.09 8.28
N ILE A 81 5.62 -1.63 7.03
CA ILE A 81 6.59 -1.92 5.95
C ILE A 81 7.77 -0.94 5.93
N ARG A 82 7.64 0.25 6.54
CA ARG A 82 8.70 1.24 6.69
C ARG A 82 9.76 0.77 7.68
N SER A 83 9.35 0.13 8.77
CA SER A 83 10.27 -0.42 9.76
C SER A 83 10.98 -1.66 9.21
N LYS A 84 12.27 -1.52 8.87
CA LYS A 84 13.09 -2.62 8.35
C LYS A 84 13.10 -3.83 9.29
N ALA A 85 13.15 -3.61 10.60
CA ALA A 85 13.13 -4.70 11.58
C ALA A 85 11.82 -5.49 11.54
N VAL A 86 10.68 -4.81 11.47
CA VAL A 86 9.35 -5.44 11.38
C VAL A 86 9.20 -6.13 10.01
N TRP A 87 9.60 -5.49 8.93
CA TRP A 87 9.49 -6.06 7.58
C TRP A 87 10.35 -7.31 7.37
N GLU A 88 11.60 -7.32 7.85
CA GLU A 88 12.44 -8.53 7.82
C GLU A 88 11.82 -9.67 8.64
N ARG A 89 11.22 -9.35 9.81
CA ARG A 89 10.53 -10.33 10.64
C ARG A 89 9.31 -10.92 9.92
N ILE A 90 8.49 -10.08 9.30
CA ILE A 90 7.31 -10.49 8.53
C ILE A 90 7.73 -11.43 7.39
N LYS A 91 8.76 -11.05 6.61
CA LYS A 91 9.29 -11.89 5.54
C LYS A 91 9.82 -13.22 6.07
N ALA A 92 10.58 -13.21 7.16
CA ALA A 92 11.10 -14.42 7.78
C ALA A 92 9.97 -15.35 8.26
N THR A 93 8.96 -14.83 8.96
CA THR A 93 7.82 -15.61 9.44
C THR A 93 6.94 -16.11 8.30
N ALA A 94 6.73 -15.30 7.25
CA ALA A 94 5.99 -15.72 6.07
C ALA A 94 6.72 -16.86 5.34
N GLN A 95 8.04 -16.77 5.18
CA GLN A 95 8.86 -17.82 4.57
C GLN A 95 8.87 -19.10 5.43
N GLU A 96 9.03 -18.97 6.74
CA GLU A 96 9.04 -20.11 7.68
C GLU A 96 7.69 -20.85 7.69
N LYS A 97 6.57 -20.12 7.62
CA LYS A 97 5.23 -20.71 7.63
C LYS A 97 4.67 -21.02 6.25
N GLY A 98 5.40 -20.70 5.17
CA GLY A 98 4.93 -20.85 3.79
C GLY A 98 3.68 -20.02 3.48
N ILE A 99 3.50 -18.89 4.16
CA ILE A 99 2.33 -18.02 4.01
C ILE A 99 2.61 -17.02 2.88
N GLU A 100 1.66 -16.89 1.95
CA GLU A 100 1.71 -15.82 0.95
C GLU A 100 1.52 -14.46 1.62
N LEU A 101 2.39 -13.50 1.28
CA LEU A 101 2.32 -12.12 1.77
C LEU A 101 1.11 -11.40 1.15
N THR A 102 -0.07 -11.63 1.70
CA THR A 102 -1.29 -10.88 1.46
C THR A 102 -1.40 -9.71 2.43
N PHE A 103 -2.25 -8.71 2.15
CA PHE A 103 -2.45 -7.58 3.06
C PHE A 103 -2.88 -8.01 4.47
N ASP A 104 -3.78 -8.99 4.56
CA ASP A 104 -4.22 -9.56 5.84
C ASP A 104 -3.08 -10.27 6.57
N ALA A 105 -2.30 -11.07 5.85
CA ALA A 105 -1.13 -11.74 6.39
C ALA A 105 -0.07 -10.74 6.89
N VAL A 106 0.23 -9.69 6.12
CA VAL A 106 1.18 -8.64 6.52
C VAL A 106 0.69 -7.89 7.76
N LYS A 107 -0.62 -7.59 7.85
CA LYS A 107 -1.19 -6.94 9.03
C LYS A 107 -1.15 -7.84 10.27
N ALA A 108 -1.49 -9.11 10.12
CA ALA A 108 -1.44 -10.09 11.21
C ALA A 108 0.01 -10.34 11.69
N LEU A 109 0.94 -10.52 10.76
CA LEU A 109 2.36 -10.71 11.05
C LEU A 109 3.00 -9.44 11.61
N GLY A 110 2.60 -8.26 11.15
CA GLY A 110 3.02 -6.97 11.70
C GLY A 110 2.63 -6.81 13.16
N LYS A 111 1.38 -7.11 13.52
CA LYS A 111 0.94 -7.13 14.93
C LYS A 111 1.73 -8.14 15.76
N ALA A 112 1.98 -9.35 15.24
CA ALA A 112 2.76 -10.37 15.94
C ALA A 112 4.23 -9.94 16.12
N ALA A 113 4.83 -9.32 15.11
CA ALA A 113 6.18 -8.79 15.17
C ALA A 113 6.31 -7.65 16.18
N LEU A 114 5.36 -6.70 16.19
CA LEU A 114 5.30 -5.63 17.18
C LEU A 114 5.13 -6.16 18.61
N ALA A 115 4.21 -7.10 18.83
CA ALA A 115 4.02 -7.73 20.14
C ALA A 115 5.29 -8.43 20.65
N THR A 116 6.06 -9.05 19.75
CA THR A 116 7.34 -9.68 20.09
C THR A 116 8.42 -8.66 20.48
N ILE A 117 8.42 -7.47 19.85
CA ILE A 117 9.38 -6.40 20.14
C ILE A 117 9.02 -5.70 21.47
N ILE A 118 7.73 -5.53 21.76
CA ILE A 118 7.25 -4.84 22.98
C ILE A 118 7.32 -5.76 24.21
N GLY A 119 7.09 -7.07 24.03
CA GLY A 119 7.09 -8.06 25.11
C GLY A 119 8.43 -8.75 25.36
N GLY A 120 9.49 -8.31 24.69
CA GLY A 120 10.87 -8.83 24.82
C GLY A 120 11.73 -8.04 25.79
#